data_AF-A0A8T5RCJ5-F1
#
_entry.id   AF-A0A8T5RCJ5-F1
#
_cell.length_a   1.000
_cell.length_b   1.000
_cell.length_c   1.000
_cell.angle_alpha   90.00
_cell.angle_beta   90.00
_cell.angle_gamma   90.00
#
_symmetry.space_group_name_H-M   'P 1'
#
loop_
_entity.id
_entity.type
_entity.pdbx_description
1 polymer ?
#
loop_
_entity_poly.entity_id
_entity_poly.type
_entity_poly.pdbx_seq_one_letter_code
_entity_poly.pdbx_strand_id
1 'polypeptide(L)'
;MITEKSVKINSQKKVKAKKRLVIISDTHITRSGGSFNLHAFNVGIEKVNKIKNASLYLNLGDITQMGTLLDYEYALEQFEKFDPVTKTPIMVLIGNHDAMNVGYLLFEEMIGRRHYAYEDDDIYILGIDSTKPDLPGGIIHHNVIDSVRTELENPEREDKFKVVCFHHQLIPIPNTGKERSAIDDSGDMLKMLLETKADLVLNGHRHTSNLYTVSSSEKDLFIFNAGTFCCNKTRYRELFTYSIVDINGGELSFKVIPVFDPESKHEILREVNYYIPLQIEKKQKPIARFIQMSNSLVSELNKGFISNFEKTIASINRMSDIDLVVHTGNLTRNSYKEEFRTAKDILEQLKHPYIAVPGFTDSKPLAWEYWRQNFGDFNPLYENEKIYFQGMNSTTLDSKEGFIGRKKLNNFIEKVLSLSHQKLFGVCFFHNLIPTPLSVWRTELIDSGDVLSQFARSQIDLVLNSSPSISFNVKIENTIFSNGGNLEGKYFDEVFIEIEIYKKGLVVLKEHNLRTGEIKVFGNYYLSILI
;
A
#
# COMPACT_ATOMS: atom_id res chain seq x y z
N MET A 1 -27.92 -22.34 20.46
CA MET A 1 -27.64 -20.98 20.99
C MET A 1 -26.13 -20.88 21.11
N ILE A 2 -25.47 -20.45 20.03
CA ILE A 2 -24.03 -20.17 20.00
C ILE A 2 -23.95 -18.65 19.92
N THR A 3 -23.30 -18.04 20.89
CA THR A 3 -23.12 -16.60 20.99
C THR A 3 -22.19 -16.11 19.89
N GLU A 4 -22.78 -15.51 18.85
CA GLU A 4 -22.11 -14.87 17.72
C GLU A 4 -21.55 -13.50 18.12
N LYS A 5 -20.29 -13.49 18.55
CA LYS A 5 -19.40 -12.37 18.29
C LYS A 5 -18.40 -12.85 17.25
N SER A 6 -18.11 -12.03 16.25
CA SER A 6 -16.79 -12.11 15.63
C SER A 6 -15.78 -12.07 16.77
N VAL A 7 -15.02 -13.14 16.97
CA VAL A 7 -13.95 -13.07 17.95
C VAL A 7 -12.81 -12.35 17.24
N LYS A 8 -12.76 -11.01 17.39
CA LYS A 8 -11.46 -10.36 17.51
C LYS A 8 -10.75 -11.14 18.62
N ILE A 9 -9.87 -12.06 18.26
CA ILE A 9 -9.00 -12.65 19.26
C ILE A 9 -8.00 -11.54 19.54
N ASN A 10 -8.28 -10.77 20.59
CA ASN A 10 -7.27 -9.89 21.15
C ASN A 10 -6.08 -10.79 21.49
N SER A 11 -4.88 -10.41 21.04
CA SER A 11 -3.72 -11.27 21.22
C SER A 11 -3.59 -11.66 22.69
N GLN A 12 -3.38 -12.96 22.95
CA GLN A 12 -2.62 -13.34 24.15
C GLN A 12 -1.35 -12.48 24.12
N LYS A 13 -1.00 -11.84 25.25
CA LYS A 13 0.06 -10.82 25.33
C LYS A 13 1.34 -11.28 24.61
N LYS A 14 1.55 -10.86 23.35
CA LYS A 14 2.81 -11.06 22.63
C LYS A 14 3.96 -10.35 23.34
N VAL A 15 3.66 -9.18 23.87
CA VAL A 15 4.59 -8.34 24.62
C VAL A 15 4.18 -8.34 26.09
N LYS A 16 4.99 -8.95 26.95
CA LYS A 16 4.75 -9.05 28.40
C LYS A 16 5.11 -7.74 29.10
N ALA A 17 6.20 -7.10 28.69
CA ALA A 17 6.66 -5.82 29.22
C ALA A 17 6.54 -4.72 28.15
N LYS A 18 5.92 -3.58 28.49
CA LYS A 18 5.75 -2.45 27.58
C LYS A 18 7.08 -2.08 26.90
N LYS A 19 7.11 -2.09 25.57
CA LYS A 19 8.24 -1.62 24.76
C LYS A 19 7.99 -0.19 24.30
N ARG A 20 9.05 0.60 24.28
CA ARG A 20 9.03 1.97 23.75
C ARG A 20 10.14 2.12 22.73
N LEU A 21 9.75 2.27 21.46
CA LEU A 21 10.67 2.58 20.37
C LEU A 21 10.67 4.10 20.17
N VAL A 22 11.85 4.73 20.23
CA VAL A 22 12.03 6.13 19.87
C VAL A 22 12.67 6.18 18.49
N ILE A 23 12.04 6.89 17.56
CA ILE A 23 12.40 6.85 16.15
C ILE A 23 12.74 8.26 15.69
N ILE A 24 13.93 8.41 15.11
CA ILE A 24 14.34 9.55 14.30
C ILE A 24 14.61 9.06 12.86
N SER A 25 14.59 9.96 11.89
CA SER A 25 14.87 9.62 10.49
C SER A 25 15.28 10.88 9.72
N ASP A 26 15.97 10.69 8.59
CA ASP A 26 16.25 11.74 7.60
C ASP A 26 16.92 12.96 8.25
N THR A 27 18.06 12.74 8.91
CA THR A 27 18.80 13.83 9.58
C THR A 27 19.57 14.68 8.58
N HIS A 28 20.03 14.09 7.46
CA HIS A 28 20.76 14.73 6.36
C HIS A 28 21.86 15.68 6.84
N ILE A 29 22.69 15.20 7.75
CA ILE A 29 23.77 15.98 8.36
C ILE A 29 24.84 16.28 7.31
N THR A 30 25.20 17.55 7.22
CA THR A 30 26.27 18.04 6.36
C THR A 30 26.70 19.42 6.84
N ARG A 31 27.99 19.75 6.66
CA ARG A 31 28.50 21.11 6.88
C ARG A 31 28.16 22.06 5.72
N SER A 32 27.75 21.50 4.59
CA SER A 32 27.61 22.24 3.33
C SER A 32 26.18 22.16 2.80
N GLY A 33 25.70 23.26 2.22
CA GLY A 33 24.34 23.33 1.68
C GLY A 33 23.27 23.65 2.74
N GLY A 34 22.01 23.63 2.31
CA GLY A 34 20.86 24.09 3.09
C GLY A 34 19.98 22.98 3.66
N SER A 35 20.36 21.70 3.57
CA SER A 35 19.50 20.60 4.02
C SER A 35 19.48 20.42 5.53
N PHE A 36 20.64 20.49 6.19
CA PHE A 36 20.74 20.21 7.63
C PHE A 36 20.31 21.41 8.48
N ASN A 37 19.37 21.20 9.41
CA ASN A 37 18.99 22.19 10.40
C ASN A 37 19.62 21.88 11.76
N LEU A 38 20.79 22.46 12.04
CA LEU A 38 21.52 22.23 13.28
C LEU A 38 20.74 22.64 14.54
N HIS A 39 19.93 23.71 14.46
CA HIS A 39 19.11 24.13 15.59
C HIS A 39 18.02 23.10 15.91
N ALA A 40 17.31 22.62 14.89
CA ALA A 40 16.32 21.55 15.05
C ALA A 40 16.97 20.27 15.61
N PHE A 41 18.13 19.87 15.10
CA PHE A 41 18.87 18.72 15.63
C PHE A 41 19.20 18.88 17.12
N ASN A 42 19.79 20.01 17.52
CA ASN A 42 20.17 20.24 18.91
C ASN A 42 18.95 20.25 19.86
N VAL A 43 17.86 20.92 19.47
CA VAL A 43 16.62 20.94 20.28
C VAL A 43 15.97 19.56 20.33
N GLY A 44 15.96 18.85 19.20
CA GLY A 44 15.40 17.50 19.09
C GLY A 44 16.17 16.49 19.92
N ILE A 45 17.50 16.47 19.81
CA ILE A 45 18.35 15.50 20.50
C ILE A 45 18.30 15.69 22.02
N GLU A 46 18.22 16.93 22.50
CA GLU A 46 18.02 17.22 23.92
C GLU A 46 16.71 16.63 24.45
N LYS A 47 15.63 16.70 23.66
CA LYS A 47 14.33 16.11 24.00
C LYS A 47 14.39 14.59 23.97
N VAL A 48 14.97 14.01 22.91
CA VAL A 48 15.15 12.56 22.75
C VAL A 48 15.95 11.98 23.92
N ASN A 49 17.03 12.66 24.32
CA ASN A 49 17.88 12.22 25.42
C ASN A 49 17.13 12.15 26.76
N LYS A 50 16.13 13.01 26.98
CA LYS A 50 15.33 13.06 28.21
C LYS A 50 14.21 12.01 28.26
N ILE A 51 13.96 11.27 27.17
CA ILE A 51 12.89 10.26 27.13
C ILE A 51 13.24 9.11 28.08
N LYS A 52 12.40 8.90 29.09
CA LYS A 52 12.53 7.80 30.04
C LYS A 52 11.93 6.52 29.48
N ASN A 53 12.46 5.39 29.93
CA ASN A 53 11.99 4.04 29.63
C ASN A 53 11.93 3.73 28.12
N ALA A 54 12.81 4.34 27.32
CA ALA A 54 13.01 3.91 25.93
C ALA A 54 13.66 2.53 25.93
N SER A 55 13.03 1.57 25.25
CA SER A 55 13.58 0.23 25.05
C SER A 55 14.65 0.25 23.98
N LEU A 56 14.43 1.03 22.91
CA LEU A 56 15.33 1.19 21.78
C LEU A 56 15.21 2.57 21.16
N TYR A 57 16.32 3.03 20.57
CA TYR A 57 16.36 4.19 19.69
C TYR A 57 16.70 3.71 18.28
N LEU A 58 15.96 4.20 17.28
CA LEU A 58 16.13 3.84 15.88
C LEU A 58 16.36 5.11 15.05
N ASN A 59 17.36 5.08 14.16
CA ASN A 59 17.47 6.00 13.04
C ASN A 59 17.14 5.23 11.74
N LEU A 60 16.10 5.65 11.01
CA LEU A 60 15.61 4.97 9.80
C LEU A 60 16.32 5.39 8.50
N GLY A 61 17.50 6.00 8.60
CA GLY A 61 18.40 6.28 7.47
C GLY A 61 18.47 7.74 7.06
N ASP A 62 19.30 8.01 6.06
CA ASP A 62 19.69 9.33 5.61
C ASP A 62 20.33 10.14 6.74
N ILE A 63 21.35 9.54 7.35
CA ILE A 63 22.16 10.18 8.39
C ILE A 63 22.87 11.40 7.80
N THR A 64 23.47 11.19 6.63
CA THR A 64 24.26 12.16 5.86
C THR A 64 23.45 12.72 4.70
N GLN A 65 23.88 13.87 4.14
CA GLN A 65 23.23 14.43 2.97
C GLN A 65 23.83 13.91 1.66
N MET A 66 25.14 13.66 1.59
CA MET A 66 25.81 13.30 0.34
C MET A 66 26.65 12.01 0.45
N GLY A 67 26.63 11.30 1.58
CA GLY A 67 27.41 10.07 1.74
C GLY A 67 28.92 10.26 1.64
N THR A 68 29.42 11.50 1.77
CA THR A 68 30.86 11.80 1.70
C THR A 68 31.53 11.58 3.05
N LEU A 69 32.85 11.35 3.05
CA LEU A 69 33.63 11.21 4.29
C LEU A 69 33.43 12.39 5.25
N LEU A 70 33.46 13.62 4.74
CA LEU A 70 33.26 14.83 5.55
C LEU A 70 31.84 14.90 6.14
N ASP A 71 30.83 14.41 5.43
CA ASP A 71 29.47 14.34 5.97
C ASP A 71 29.37 13.28 7.08
N TYR A 72 30.00 12.10 6.91
CA TYR A 72 30.03 11.07 7.94
C TYR A 72 30.78 11.50 9.20
N GLU A 73 31.98 12.07 9.06
CA GLU A 73 32.75 12.61 10.19
C GLU A 73 31.93 13.66 10.95
N TYR A 74 31.26 14.56 10.22
CA TYR A 74 30.43 15.58 10.84
C TYR A 74 29.15 15.01 11.46
N ALA A 75 28.53 14.00 10.85
CA ALA A 75 27.40 13.30 11.41
C ALA A 75 27.77 12.66 12.75
N LEU A 76 28.89 11.94 12.82
CA LEU A 76 29.38 11.36 14.06
C LEU A 76 29.65 12.42 15.13
N GLU A 77 30.29 13.55 14.77
CA GLU A 77 30.49 14.69 15.68
C GLU A 77 29.15 15.21 16.25
N GLN A 78 28.10 15.29 15.44
CA GLN A 78 26.79 15.70 15.94
C GLN A 78 26.13 14.62 16.80
N PHE A 79 26.30 13.33 16.46
CA PHE A 79 25.77 12.20 17.22
C PHE A 79 26.50 11.96 18.54
N GLU A 80 27.66 12.56 18.81
CA GLU A 80 28.25 12.60 20.16
C GLU A 80 27.31 13.26 21.20
N LYS A 81 26.38 14.12 20.74
CA LYS A 81 25.35 14.74 21.60
C LYS A 81 24.21 13.78 21.96
N PHE A 82 24.13 12.61 21.32
CA PHE A 82 23.16 11.58 21.68
C PHE A 82 23.63 10.88 22.96
N ASP A 83 23.05 11.28 24.09
CA ASP A 83 23.33 10.73 25.41
C ASP A 83 22.01 10.48 26.16
N PRO A 84 21.27 9.42 25.80
CA PRO A 84 19.97 9.17 26.40
C PRO A 84 20.09 8.82 27.88
N VAL A 85 19.12 9.25 28.68
CA VAL A 85 19.04 8.91 30.12
C VAL A 85 18.98 7.41 30.38
N THR A 86 18.51 6.62 29.42
CA THR A 86 18.48 5.15 29.53
C THR A 86 19.82 4.48 29.19
N LYS A 87 20.76 5.22 28.60
CA LYS A 87 22.05 4.71 28.08
C LYS A 87 21.91 3.60 27.03
N THR A 88 20.72 3.44 26.46
CA THR A 88 20.47 2.52 25.35
C THR A 88 21.10 3.09 24.07
N PRO A 89 21.86 2.30 23.30
CA PRO A 89 22.41 2.76 22.03
C PRO A 89 21.31 3.00 20.99
N ILE A 90 21.64 3.79 19.97
CA ILE A 90 20.81 3.95 18.78
C ILE A 90 21.20 2.94 17.71
N MET A 91 20.20 2.27 17.13
CA MET A 91 20.38 1.42 15.97
C MET A 91 20.14 2.23 14.71
N VAL A 92 21.04 2.13 13.75
CA VAL A 92 21.07 3.04 12.62
C VAL A 92 20.95 2.24 11.32
N LEU A 93 19.97 2.62 10.52
CA LEU A 93 19.76 2.08 9.18
C LEU A 93 20.47 2.97 8.14
N ILE A 94 20.88 2.38 7.02
CA ILE A 94 21.39 3.13 5.87
C ILE A 94 20.24 3.68 5.02
N GLY A 95 20.34 4.94 4.59
CA GLY A 95 19.43 5.55 3.60
C GLY A 95 20.10 5.82 2.24
N ASN A 96 19.33 6.25 1.25
CA ASN A 96 19.87 6.45 -0.10
C ASN A 96 20.91 7.58 -0.16
N HIS A 97 20.80 8.60 0.68
CA HIS A 97 21.78 9.68 0.77
C HIS A 97 23.09 9.22 1.45
N ASP A 98 23.01 8.25 2.34
CA ASP A 98 24.18 7.61 2.97
C ASP A 98 24.97 6.76 1.96
N ALA A 99 24.28 6.15 1.00
CA ALA A 99 24.87 5.31 -0.04
C ALA A 99 25.40 6.09 -1.26
N MET A 100 25.23 7.42 -1.32
CA MET A 100 25.77 8.27 -2.39
C MET A 100 27.30 8.34 -2.32
N ASN A 101 27.95 8.57 -3.46
CA ASN A 101 29.40 8.75 -3.57
C ASN A 101 30.20 7.59 -2.95
N VAL A 102 29.72 6.36 -3.13
CA VAL A 102 30.29 5.15 -2.52
C VAL A 102 30.25 5.17 -0.98
N GLY A 103 29.38 6.01 -0.40
CA GLY A 103 29.23 6.22 1.03
C GLY A 103 28.74 4.98 1.79
N TYR A 104 28.22 3.96 1.11
CA TYR A 104 27.89 2.69 1.75
C TYR A 104 29.13 1.97 2.33
N LEU A 105 30.33 2.19 1.77
CA LEU A 105 31.58 1.69 2.36
C LEU A 105 31.94 2.45 3.64
N LEU A 106 31.75 3.77 3.62
CA LEU A 106 31.94 4.62 4.80
C LEU A 106 30.93 4.28 5.90
N PHE A 107 29.69 3.97 5.53
CA PHE A 107 28.70 3.45 6.46
C PHE A 107 29.20 2.16 7.13
N GLU A 108 29.68 1.19 6.35
CA GLU A 108 30.21 -0.07 6.86
C GLU A 108 31.43 0.11 7.77
N GLU A 109 32.31 1.05 7.44
CA GLU A 109 33.52 1.37 8.20
C GLU A 109 33.23 2.15 9.50
N MET A 110 32.38 3.18 9.42
CA MET A 110 32.25 4.20 10.46
C MET A 110 30.99 4.02 11.33
N ILE A 111 29.94 3.36 10.82
CA ILE A 111 28.67 3.12 11.53
C ILE A 111 28.52 1.64 11.86
N GLY A 112 28.69 0.76 10.87
CA GLY A 112 28.62 -0.68 11.02
C GLY A 112 27.79 -1.36 9.92
N ARG A 113 27.23 -2.53 10.23
CA ARG A 113 26.53 -3.36 9.23
C ARG A 113 25.30 -2.64 8.67
N ARG A 114 25.10 -2.73 7.34
CA ARG A 114 23.92 -2.19 6.64
C ARG A 114 22.61 -2.93 6.95
N HIS A 115 22.73 -4.17 7.42
CA HIS A 115 21.62 -4.96 7.99
C HIS A 115 21.89 -5.21 9.47
N TYR A 116 20.85 -5.15 10.30
CA TYR A 116 20.96 -5.43 11.73
C TYR A 116 19.76 -6.22 12.23
N ALA A 117 19.92 -6.93 13.34
CA ALA A 117 18.84 -7.53 14.08
C ALA A 117 18.92 -7.14 15.56
N TYR A 118 17.77 -6.96 16.19
CA TYR A 118 17.62 -6.88 17.63
C TYR A 118 16.57 -7.89 18.07
N GLU A 119 16.86 -8.62 19.14
CA GLU A 119 15.95 -9.62 19.67
C GLU A 119 16.00 -9.62 21.20
N ASP A 120 14.82 -9.58 21.82
CA ASP A 120 14.63 -9.90 23.23
C ASP A 120 13.45 -10.88 23.38
N ASP A 121 13.03 -11.18 24.62
CA ASP A 121 11.96 -12.14 24.90
C ASP A 121 10.61 -11.80 24.26
N ASP A 122 10.33 -10.52 23.97
CA ASP A 122 9.03 -10.02 23.51
C ASP A 122 9.05 -9.53 22.06
N ILE A 123 10.17 -8.98 21.57
CA ILE A 123 10.26 -8.30 20.27
C ILE A 123 11.44 -8.80 19.43
N TYR A 124 11.20 -8.90 18.12
CA TYR A 124 12.21 -9.12 17.10
C TYR A 124 12.17 -7.98 16.09
N ILE A 125 13.30 -7.30 15.86
CA ILE A 125 13.43 -6.19 14.92
C ILE A 125 14.54 -6.51 13.92
N LEU A 126 14.23 -6.34 12.63
CA LEU A 126 15.18 -6.53 11.54
C LEU A 126 15.30 -5.24 10.72
N GLY A 127 16.51 -4.66 10.66
CA GLY A 127 16.87 -3.55 9.77
C GLY A 127 17.48 -4.07 8.48
N ILE A 128 16.96 -3.62 7.34
CA ILE A 128 17.36 -4.09 6.01
C ILE A 128 17.78 -2.92 5.13
N ASP A 129 18.94 -3.06 4.49
CA ASP A 129 19.38 -2.16 3.43
C ASP A 129 18.41 -2.22 2.25
N SER A 130 17.83 -1.07 1.92
CA SER A 130 16.96 -0.91 0.75
C SER A 130 17.58 -0.01 -0.31
N THR A 131 18.86 0.34 -0.19
CA THR A 131 19.51 1.36 -1.00
C THR A 131 19.95 0.83 -2.36
N LYS A 132 19.88 1.71 -3.35
CA LYS A 132 20.62 1.58 -4.60
C LYS A 132 21.69 2.67 -4.60
N PRO A 133 22.98 2.33 -4.56
CA PRO A 133 24.04 3.34 -4.56
C PRO A 133 23.82 4.39 -5.66
N ASP A 134 23.96 5.66 -5.29
CA ASP A 134 23.77 6.85 -6.14
C ASP A 134 22.36 7.06 -6.76
N LEU A 135 21.37 6.23 -6.40
CA LEU A 135 20.00 6.36 -6.88
C LEU A 135 19.03 6.70 -5.74
N PRO A 136 18.02 7.54 -6.00
CA PRO A 136 17.07 7.96 -4.98
C PRO A 136 15.95 6.95 -4.70
N GLY A 137 15.92 5.81 -5.39
CA GLY A 137 14.91 4.77 -5.21
C GLY A 137 15.54 3.51 -4.63
N GLY A 138 14.71 2.64 -4.05
CA GLY A 138 15.19 1.47 -3.33
C GLY A 138 14.95 0.11 -4.01
N ILE A 139 15.60 -0.92 -3.49
CA ILE A 139 15.36 -2.34 -3.78
C ILE A 139 15.88 -3.17 -2.62
N ILE A 140 15.21 -4.28 -2.29
CA ILE A 140 15.66 -5.22 -1.25
C ILE A 140 16.33 -6.45 -1.87
N HIS A 141 15.84 -6.89 -3.03
CA HIS A 141 16.15 -8.12 -3.75
C HIS A 141 15.53 -9.39 -3.16
N HIS A 142 15.17 -10.32 -4.05
CA HIS A 142 14.44 -11.55 -3.72
C HIS A 142 15.17 -12.42 -2.68
N ASN A 143 16.50 -12.57 -2.80
CA ASN A 143 17.30 -13.33 -1.84
C ASN A 143 17.27 -12.74 -0.42
N VAL A 144 17.20 -11.41 -0.30
CA VAL A 144 17.06 -10.74 0.99
C VAL A 144 15.64 -10.90 1.51
N ILE A 145 14.61 -10.76 0.66
CA ILE A 145 13.21 -11.04 1.03
C ILE A 145 13.06 -12.47 1.57
N ASP A 146 13.68 -13.46 0.94
CA ASP A 146 13.66 -14.87 1.39
C ASP A 146 14.41 -15.07 2.71
N SER A 147 15.52 -14.36 2.90
CA SER A 147 16.25 -14.38 4.18
C SER A 147 15.38 -13.79 5.30
N VAL A 148 14.70 -12.68 5.02
CA VAL A 148 13.75 -12.06 5.97
C VAL A 148 12.61 -13.01 6.29
N ARG A 149 12.03 -13.66 5.28
CA ARG A 149 10.99 -14.69 5.48
C ARG A 149 11.46 -15.76 6.44
N THR A 150 12.65 -16.31 6.20
CA THR A 150 13.25 -17.36 7.06
C THR A 150 13.36 -16.89 8.51
N GLU A 151 13.82 -15.66 8.73
CA GLU A 151 13.92 -15.09 10.07
C GLU A 151 12.53 -14.89 10.72
N LEU A 152 11.53 -14.43 9.97
CA LEU A 152 10.18 -14.18 10.48
C LEU A 152 9.39 -15.48 10.74
N GLU A 153 9.63 -16.54 9.97
CA GLU A 153 8.97 -17.85 10.11
C GLU A 153 9.66 -18.77 11.15
N ASN A 154 10.78 -18.34 11.74
CA ASN A 154 11.45 -19.09 12.79
C ASN A 154 10.47 -19.40 13.95
N PRO A 155 10.27 -20.70 14.30
CA PRO A 155 9.35 -21.10 15.37
C PRO A 155 9.65 -20.45 16.73
N GLU A 156 10.91 -20.13 17.04
CA GLU A 156 11.29 -19.46 18.29
C GLU A 156 10.77 -18.02 18.38
N ARG A 157 10.26 -17.47 17.26
CA ARG A 157 9.75 -16.10 17.15
C ARG A 157 8.26 -16.04 16.88
N GLU A 158 7.53 -17.16 16.95
CA GLU A 158 6.10 -17.22 16.67
C GLU A 158 5.31 -16.21 17.53
N ASP A 159 5.60 -16.19 18.84
CA ASP A 159 4.94 -15.34 19.83
C ASP A 159 5.50 -13.91 19.92
N LYS A 160 6.63 -13.63 19.26
CA LYS A 160 7.26 -12.30 19.34
C LYS A 160 6.50 -11.27 18.49
N PHE A 161 6.63 -10.01 18.90
CA PHE A 161 6.24 -8.88 18.07
C PHE A 161 7.31 -8.64 17.00
N LYS A 162 6.95 -8.76 15.72
CA LYS A 162 7.90 -8.75 14.60
C LYS A 162 7.91 -7.41 13.89
N VAL A 163 9.06 -6.74 13.88
CA VAL A 163 9.27 -5.43 13.24
C VAL A 163 10.28 -5.54 12.12
N VAL A 164 9.96 -4.94 10.98
CA VAL A 164 10.87 -4.85 9.84
C VAL A 164 11.10 -3.38 9.47
N CYS A 165 12.36 -2.96 9.41
CA CYS A 165 12.77 -1.59 9.15
C CYS A 165 13.52 -1.51 7.83
N PHE A 166 13.16 -0.59 6.95
CA PHE A 166 13.94 -0.23 5.77
C PHE A 166 13.64 1.22 5.37
N HIS A 167 14.58 1.92 4.74
CA HIS A 167 14.52 3.37 4.57
C HIS A 167 13.39 3.84 3.63
N HIS A 168 13.30 3.28 2.43
CA HIS A 168 12.31 3.69 1.41
C HIS A 168 10.89 3.23 1.76
N GLN A 169 9.86 4.00 1.41
CA GLN A 169 8.47 3.60 1.74
C GLN A 169 8.05 2.30 1.03
N LEU A 170 7.31 1.44 1.75
CA LEU A 170 6.75 0.20 1.20
C LEU A 170 5.55 0.44 0.28
N ILE A 171 4.66 1.36 0.67
CA ILE A 171 3.45 1.72 -0.10
C ILE A 171 3.35 3.25 -0.23
N PRO A 172 2.63 3.78 -1.25
CA PRO A 172 2.50 5.22 -1.43
C PRO A 172 1.95 5.95 -0.21
N ILE A 173 2.44 7.16 0.06
CA ILE A 173 2.01 7.98 1.20
C ILE A 173 1.61 9.40 0.76
N PRO A 174 0.63 10.05 1.43
CA PRO A 174 0.12 11.35 1.02
C PRO A 174 1.14 12.48 1.23
N ASN A 175 0.85 13.65 0.65
CA ASN A 175 1.61 14.89 0.83
C ASN A 175 3.06 14.84 0.31
N THR A 176 3.40 13.87 -0.55
CA THR A 176 4.75 13.76 -1.12
C THR A 176 4.88 14.29 -2.56
N GLY A 177 3.79 14.79 -3.14
CA GLY A 177 3.75 15.27 -4.52
C GLY A 177 3.61 14.10 -5.51
N LYS A 178 4.52 14.01 -6.48
CA LYS A 178 4.58 12.84 -7.37
C LYS A 178 5.10 11.63 -6.60
N GLU A 179 4.34 10.55 -6.62
CA GLU A 179 4.80 9.26 -6.10
C GLU A 179 6.05 8.84 -6.88
N ARG A 180 7.06 8.38 -6.14
CA ARG A 180 8.36 7.94 -6.67
C ARG A 180 9.18 7.38 -5.52
N SER A 181 10.22 6.62 -5.87
CA SER A 181 11.28 6.19 -4.96
C SER A 181 10.89 5.19 -3.87
N ALA A 182 9.67 4.66 -3.87
CA ALA A 182 9.38 3.43 -3.13
C ALA A 182 10.28 2.27 -3.61
N ILE A 183 10.40 1.20 -2.83
CA ILE A 183 11.21 0.03 -3.24
C ILE A 183 10.60 -0.64 -4.49
N ASP A 184 11.47 -1.03 -5.42
CA ASP A 184 11.08 -1.66 -6.69
C ASP A 184 10.32 -2.99 -6.50
N ASP A 185 10.64 -3.75 -5.46
CA ASP A 185 10.10 -5.06 -5.10
C ASP A 185 9.05 -4.96 -3.97
N SER A 186 8.41 -3.80 -3.83
CA SER A 186 7.43 -3.51 -2.77
C SER A 186 6.25 -4.47 -2.76
N GLY A 187 5.80 -4.94 -3.92
CA GLY A 187 4.72 -5.92 -4.00
C GLY A 187 5.10 -7.26 -3.39
N ASP A 188 6.29 -7.77 -3.73
CA ASP A 188 6.81 -9.04 -3.20
C ASP A 188 7.09 -8.93 -1.69
N MET A 189 7.68 -7.82 -1.27
CA MET A 189 7.93 -7.53 0.14
C MET A 189 6.63 -7.43 0.93
N LEU A 190 5.62 -6.70 0.43
CA LEU A 190 4.32 -6.55 1.08
C LEU A 190 3.63 -7.90 1.25
N LYS A 191 3.58 -8.71 0.19
CA LYS A 191 2.99 -10.06 0.26
C LYS A 191 3.72 -10.95 1.27
N MET A 192 5.06 -10.97 1.24
CA MET A 192 5.85 -11.75 2.19
C MET A 192 5.58 -11.32 3.64
N LEU A 193 5.54 -10.02 3.92
CA LEU A 193 5.25 -9.50 5.27
C LEU A 193 3.86 -9.91 5.78
N LEU A 194 2.85 -9.90 4.90
CA LEU A 194 1.49 -10.33 5.23
C LEU A 194 1.42 -11.86 5.49
N GLU A 195 2.09 -12.67 4.66
CA GLU A 195 2.14 -14.13 4.80
C GLU A 195 2.90 -14.58 6.05
N THR A 196 3.99 -13.89 6.39
CA THR A 196 4.84 -14.18 7.57
C THR A 196 4.31 -13.56 8.86
N LYS A 197 3.17 -12.87 8.78
CA LYS A 197 2.47 -12.27 9.92
C LYS A 197 3.36 -11.26 10.66
N ALA A 198 4.13 -10.44 9.93
CA ALA A 198 4.83 -9.30 10.52
C ALA A 198 3.82 -8.36 11.22
N ASP A 199 4.25 -7.67 12.28
CA ASP A 199 3.38 -6.79 13.05
C ASP A 199 3.54 -5.31 12.64
N LEU A 200 4.77 -4.88 12.36
CA LEU A 200 5.10 -3.47 12.09
C LEU A 200 6.21 -3.32 11.04
N VAL A 201 6.01 -2.40 10.11
CA VAL A 201 7.03 -1.88 9.19
C VAL A 201 7.36 -0.43 9.54
N LEU A 202 8.64 -0.11 9.59
CA LEU A 202 9.15 1.24 9.85
C LEU A 202 9.95 1.76 8.64
N ASN A 203 9.51 2.89 8.08
CA ASN A 203 10.13 3.57 6.93
C ASN A 203 10.50 5.03 7.22
N GLY A 204 11.37 5.62 6.38
CA GLY A 204 11.80 7.03 6.40
C GLY A 204 11.58 7.71 5.03
N HIS A 205 12.63 8.34 4.46
CA HIS A 205 12.80 8.76 3.06
C HIS A 205 11.92 9.92 2.54
N ARG A 206 10.64 9.96 2.91
CA ARG A 206 9.66 10.92 2.35
C ARG A 206 9.43 12.15 3.20
N HIS A 207 10.02 12.21 4.38
CA HIS A 207 10.00 13.37 5.28
C HIS A 207 8.58 13.77 5.71
N THR A 208 7.66 12.82 5.77
CA THR A 208 6.32 13.02 6.32
C THR A 208 5.86 11.76 7.03
N SER A 209 5.23 11.96 8.17
CA SER A 209 4.73 10.88 9.00
C SER A 209 3.42 10.35 8.43
N ASN A 210 3.31 9.04 8.30
CA ASN A 210 2.07 8.42 7.86
C ASN A 210 1.94 7.02 8.45
N LEU A 211 0.75 6.69 8.94
CA LEU A 211 0.40 5.36 9.41
C LEU A 211 -0.71 4.78 8.53
N TYR A 212 -0.52 3.54 8.11
CA TYR A 212 -1.57 2.69 7.55
C TYR A 212 -1.67 1.36 8.30
N THR A 213 -2.89 0.87 8.42
CA THR A 213 -3.21 -0.51 8.76
C THR A 213 -3.48 -1.24 7.46
N VAL A 214 -2.67 -2.25 7.14
CA VAL A 214 -2.85 -3.13 5.98
C VAL A 214 -3.22 -4.51 6.51
N SER A 215 -4.45 -4.94 6.27
CA SER A 215 -4.95 -6.23 6.74
C SER A 215 -4.89 -7.26 5.63
N SER A 216 -4.41 -8.46 5.97
CA SER A 216 -4.69 -9.69 5.22
C SER A 216 -5.98 -10.34 5.73
N SER A 217 -6.31 -11.53 5.23
CA SER A 217 -7.39 -12.35 5.77
C SER A 217 -7.14 -12.91 7.17
N GLU A 218 -5.92 -12.78 7.70
CA GLU A 218 -5.50 -13.39 8.97
C GLU A 218 -5.05 -12.36 10.01
N LYS A 219 -4.39 -11.28 9.60
CA LYS A 219 -3.76 -10.35 10.54
C LYS A 219 -3.60 -8.93 9.97
N ASP A 220 -3.62 -7.94 10.87
CA ASP A 220 -3.19 -6.58 10.58
C ASP A 220 -1.65 -6.44 10.57
N LEU A 221 -1.15 -5.73 9.56
CA LEU A 221 0.21 -5.19 9.47
C LEU A 221 0.16 -3.67 9.58
N PHE A 222 0.92 -3.08 10.49
CA PHE A 222 1.06 -1.62 10.57
C PHE A 222 2.25 -1.16 9.74
N ILE A 223 2.07 -0.15 8.89
CA ILE A 223 3.16 0.48 8.13
C ILE A 223 3.26 1.94 8.56
N PHE A 224 4.36 2.28 9.21
CA PHE A 224 4.63 3.62 9.71
C PHE A 224 5.83 4.24 8.97
N ASN A 225 5.58 5.32 8.25
CA ASN A 225 6.61 6.18 7.70
C ASN A 225 6.90 7.29 8.71
N ALA A 226 8.16 7.53 9.05
CA ALA A 226 8.58 8.63 9.91
C ALA A 226 8.73 9.94 9.12
N GLY A 227 8.48 11.07 9.78
CA GLY A 227 8.89 12.39 9.30
C GLY A 227 10.41 12.61 9.39
N THR A 228 10.86 13.79 8.98
CA THR A 228 12.27 14.17 9.11
C THR A 228 12.58 14.77 10.48
N PHE A 229 13.71 14.36 11.07
CA PHE A 229 14.14 14.85 12.38
C PHE A 229 14.71 16.27 12.35
N CYS A 230 15.42 16.65 11.28
CA CYS A 230 16.07 17.95 11.18
C CYS A 230 16.42 18.40 9.76
N CYS A 231 15.88 17.76 8.70
CA CYS A 231 16.15 18.18 7.33
C CYS A 231 15.16 19.25 6.85
N ASN A 232 15.67 20.36 6.32
CA ASN A 232 14.88 21.48 5.80
C ASN A 232 14.00 21.10 4.60
N LYS A 233 14.17 19.91 4.00
CA LYS A 233 13.29 19.36 2.97
C LYS A 233 11.96 18.85 3.58
N THR A 234 11.23 19.69 4.29
CA THR A 234 9.96 19.37 4.94
C THR A 234 8.83 19.12 3.92
N ARG A 235 7.67 18.64 4.38
CA ARG A 235 6.49 18.38 3.53
C ARG A 235 5.25 19.02 4.14
N TYR A 236 4.58 19.84 3.32
CA TYR A 236 3.35 20.55 3.72
C TYR A 236 3.52 21.29 5.06
N ARG A 237 2.73 20.95 6.08
CA ARG A 237 2.74 21.56 7.42
C ARG A 237 3.53 20.75 8.46
N GLU A 238 4.06 19.59 8.08
CA GLU A 238 4.88 18.79 8.97
C GLU A 238 6.33 19.26 8.88
N LEU A 239 6.80 19.86 9.97
CA LEU A 239 8.19 20.29 10.12
C LEU A 239 9.05 19.13 10.66
N PHE A 240 9.97 19.44 11.56
CA PHE A 240 10.86 18.49 12.20
C PHE A 240 10.14 17.68 13.27
N THR A 241 10.19 16.37 13.19
CA THR A 241 9.50 15.46 14.11
C THR A 241 10.40 14.30 14.55
N TYR A 242 10.16 13.79 15.75
CA TYR A 242 10.57 12.44 16.14
C TYR A 242 9.34 11.67 16.56
N SER A 243 9.42 10.34 16.48
CA SER A 243 8.28 9.48 16.77
C SER A 243 8.53 8.59 17.97
N ILE A 244 7.47 8.29 18.72
CA ILE A 244 7.48 7.29 19.79
C ILE A 244 6.41 6.25 19.47
N VAL A 245 6.83 4.99 19.40
CA VAL A 245 5.92 3.84 19.28
C VAL A 245 5.95 3.08 20.60
N ASP A 246 4.86 3.19 21.36
CA ASP A 246 4.64 2.42 22.58
C ASP A 246 3.89 1.13 22.21
N ILE A 247 4.43 -0.04 22.57
CA ILE A 247 3.84 -1.36 22.32
C ILE A 247 3.55 -2.02 23.67
N ASN A 248 2.29 -2.36 23.92
CA ASN A 248 1.84 -2.93 25.18
C ASN A 248 0.88 -4.11 24.92
N GLY A 249 1.40 -5.33 24.93
CA GLY A 249 0.64 -6.50 24.48
C GLY A 249 0.24 -6.33 23.01
N GLY A 250 -1.07 -6.26 22.73
CA GLY A 250 -1.62 -5.99 21.40
C GLY A 250 -1.90 -4.51 21.11
N GLU A 251 -1.74 -3.61 22.09
CA GLU A 251 -2.02 -2.19 21.92
C GLU A 251 -0.77 -1.43 21.44
N LEU A 252 -0.95 -0.59 20.43
CA LEU A 252 0.08 0.31 19.91
C LEU A 252 -0.36 1.76 20.02
N SER A 253 0.57 2.62 20.44
CA SER A 253 0.42 4.07 20.42
C SER A 253 1.54 4.67 19.59
N PHE A 254 1.17 5.30 18.48
CA PHE A 254 2.06 6.00 17.56
C PHE A 254 1.98 7.50 17.83
N LYS A 255 3.06 8.09 18.33
CA LYS A 255 3.15 9.53 18.61
C LYS A 255 4.13 10.17 17.65
N VAL A 256 3.65 11.15 16.88
CA VAL A 256 4.50 12.03 16.07
C VAL A 256 4.64 13.34 16.83
N ILE A 257 5.86 13.68 17.25
CA ILE A 257 6.12 14.79 18.16
C ILE A 257 6.94 15.86 17.43
N PRO A 258 6.37 17.06 17.20
CA PRO A 258 7.11 18.17 16.63
C PRO A 258 8.25 18.60 17.56
N VAL A 259 9.44 18.80 17.00
CA VAL A 259 10.65 19.17 17.75
C VAL A 259 10.46 20.50 18.48
N PHE A 260 9.93 21.51 17.79
CA PHE A 260 9.75 22.86 18.33
C PHE A 260 8.49 23.05 19.15
N ASP A 261 7.49 22.19 18.99
CA ASP A 261 6.21 22.28 19.69
C ASP A 261 5.68 20.89 20.09
N PRO A 262 6.23 20.28 21.16
CA PRO A 262 5.83 18.93 21.55
C PRO A 262 4.38 18.80 22.02
N GLU A 263 3.73 19.91 22.40
CA GLU A 263 2.35 19.91 22.86
C GLU A 263 1.36 19.69 21.71
N SER A 264 1.74 20.04 20.47
CA SER A 264 0.95 19.73 19.26
C SER A 264 1.21 18.32 18.70
N LYS A 265 1.72 17.39 19.53
CA LYS A 265 1.92 15.99 19.14
C LYS A 265 0.62 15.38 18.61
N HIS A 266 0.77 14.54 17.59
CA HIS A 266 -0.31 13.73 17.06
C HIS A 266 -0.16 12.30 17.59
N GLU A 267 -1.20 11.75 18.22
CA GLU A 267 -1.20 10.38 18.76
C GLU A 267 -2.28 9.54 18.08
N ILE A 268 -1.89 8.39 17.56
CA ILE A 268 -2.79 7.41 16.94
C ILE A 268 -2.70 6.10 17.71
N LEU A 269 -3.84 5.63 18.20
CA LEU A 269 -3.95 4.32 18.84
C LEU A 269 -4.34 3.25 17.82
N ARG A 270 -3.75 2.07 17.96
CA ARG A 270 -4.02 0.87 17.17
C ARG A 270 -4.02 -0.35 18.08
N GLU A 271 -4.67 -1.40 17.61
CA GLU A 271 -4.72 -2.70 18.28
C GLU A 271 -4.43 -3.77 17.22
N VAL A 272 -3.51 -4.68 17.50
CA VAL A 272 -3.21 -5.82 16.62
C VAL A 272 -4.44 -6.74 16.62
N ASN A 273 -5.12 -6.84 15.48
CA ASN A 273 -6.24 -7.76 15.32
C ASN A 273 -5.80 -9.02 14.59
N TYR A 274 -6.28 -10.16 15.10
CA TYR A 274 -6.24 -11.46 14.44
C TYR A 274 -7.64 -11.80 13.94
N TYR A 275 -7.70 -12.31 12.71
CA TYR A 275 -8.94 -12.67 12.05
C TYR A 275 -9.02 -14.18 11.93
N ILE A 276 -10.13 -14.74 12.43
CA ILE A 276 -10.52 -16.12 12.09
C ILE A 276 -11.36 -16.02 10.81
N PRO A 277 -11.03 -16.81 9.76
CA PRO A 277 -11.90 -16.92 8.61
C PRO A 277 -13.29 -17.40 9.05
N LEU A 278 -14.32 -16.57 8.86
CA LEU A 278 -15.69 -17.00 9.11
C LEU A 278 -16.03 -18.13 8.13
N GLN A 279 -16.55 -19.25 8.65
CA GLN A 279 -17.28 -20.18 7.81
C GLN A 279 -18.60 -19.52 7.44
N ILE A 280 -18.77 -19.17 6.16
CA ILE A 280 -20.05 -18.67 5.65
C ILE A 280 -21.12 -19.72 5.98
N GLU A 281 -22.20 -19.32 6.66
CA GLU A 281 -23.38 -20.19 6.76
C GLU A 281 -23.85 -20.51 5.33
N LYS A 282 -23.88 -21.79 4.97
CA LYS A 282 -24.13 -22.30 3.59
C LYS A 282 -25.38 -21.75 2.86
N LYS A 283 -26.23 -20.97 3.53
CA LYS A 283 -27.49 -20.42 3.00
C LYS A 283 -27.55 -18.90 2.93
N GLN A 284 -26.55 -18.16 3.42
CA GLN A 284 -26.59 -16.70 3.37
C GLN A 284 -26.36 -16.22 1.93
N LYS A 285 -27.24 -15.37 1.40
CA LYS A 285 -27.04 -14.69 0.12
C LYS A 285 -26.20 -13.41 0.30
N PRO A 286 -25.33 -13.06 -0.67
CA PRO A 286 -24.66 -11.76 -0.66
C PRO A 286 -25.68 -10.62 -0.77
N ILE A 287 -25.36 -9.48 -0.15
CA ILE A 287 -26.11 -8.23 -0.30
C ILE A 287 -25.70 -7.45 -1.55
N ALA A 288 -24.48 -7.71 -2.05
CA ALA A 288 -24.01 -7.23 -3.35
C ALA A 288 -23.00 -8.22 -3.94
N ARG A 289 -23.03 -8.39 -5.25
CA ARG A 289 -22.06 -9.21 -6.01
C ARG A 289 -21.54 -8.43 -7.21
N PHE A 290 -20.22 -8.30 -7.28
CA PHE A 290 -19.49 -7.64 -8.36
C PHE A 290 -18.63 -8.62 -9.14
N ILE A 291 -18.44 -8.35 -10.43
CA ILE A 291 -17.43 -9.02 -11.25
C ILE A 291 -16.39 -7.98 -11.69
N GLN A 292 -15.11 -8.31 -11.56
CA GLN A 292 -13.99 -7.53 -12.07
C GLN A 292 -13.28 -8.31 -13.18
N MET A 293 -13.07 -7.63 -14.31
CA MET A 293 -12.27 -8.13 -15.44
C MET A 293 -11.46 -6.99 -16.08
N SER A 294 -10.49 -7.33 -16.91
CA SER A 294 -9.58 -6.40 -17.57
C SER A 294 -8.78 -7.07 -18.68
N ASN A 295 -8.00 -6.27 -19.43
CA ASN A 295 -7.11 -6.77 -20.47
C ASN A 295 -7.80 -7.72 -21.46
N SER A 296 -9.03 -7.39 -21.86
CA SER A 296 -9.69 -8.07 -22.97
C SER A 296 -8.86 -7.98 -24.26
N LEU A 297 -8.07 -6.91 -24.41
CA LEU A 297 -7.08 -6.70 -25.47
C LEU A 297 -7.57 -7.15 -26.85
N VAL A 298 -8.82 -6.78 -27.18
CA VAL A 298 -9.50 -7.14 -28.41
C VAL A 298 -8.64 -6.74 -29.60
N SER A 299 -8.42 -7.69 -30.50
CA SER A 299 -7.63 -7.49 -31.71
C SER A 299 -8.03 -8.46 -32.81
N GLU A 300 -8.22 -7.95 -34.03
CA GLU A 300 -8.55 -8.78 -35.20
C GLU A 300 -7.45 -9.80 -35.52
N LEU A 301 -6.20 -9.46 -35.21
CA LEU A 301 -5.03 -10.31 -35.46
C LEU A 301 -4.88 -11.43 -34.43
N ASN A 302 -5.51 -11.30 -33.25
CA ASN A 302 -5.41 -12.29 -32.19
C ASN A 302 -6.81 -12.71 -31.70
N LYS A 303 -7.39 -13.67 -32.42
CA LYS A 303 -8.70 -14.27 -32.10
C LYS A 303 -8.74 -14.96 -30.74
N GLY A 304 -7.59 -15.31 -30.15
CA GLY A 304 -7.51 -15.92 -28.82
C GLY A 304 -8.08 -15.02 -27.73
N PHE A 305 -7.76 -13.72 -27.76
CA PHE A 305 -8.26 -12.77 -26.76
C PHE A 305 -9.76 -12.53 -26.88
N ILE A 306 -10.27 -12.44 -28.11
CA ILE A 306 -11.72 -12.38 -28.37
C ILE A 306 -12.41 -13.61 -27.78
N SER A 307 -11.86 -14.80 -28.00
CA SER A 307 -12.42 -16.04 -27.46
C SER A 307 -12.43 -16.06 -25.92
N ASN A 308 -11.36 -15.61 -25.26
CA ASN A 308 -11.32 -15.51 -23.80
C ASN A 308 -12.36 -14.51 -23.28
N PHE A 309 -12.54 -13.39 -23.96
CA PHE A 309 -13.54 -12.40 -23.60
C PHE A 309 -14.96 -12.97 -23.71
N GLU A 310 -15.31 -13.58 -24.85
CA GLU A 310 -16.61 -14.23 -25.07
C GLU A 310 -16.88 -15.35 -24.05
N LYS A 311 -15.88 -16.20 -23.74
CA LYS A 311 -15.99 -17.24 -22.69
C LYS A 311 -16.27 -16.64 -21.32
N THR A 312 -15.65 -15.49 -21.02
CA THR A 312 -15.88 -14.76 -19.77
C THR A 312 -17.31 -14.26 -19.71
N ILE A 313 -17.80 -13.59 -20.76
CA ILE A 313 -19.20 -13.13 -20.84
C ILE A 313 -20.18 -14.30 -20.69
N ALA A 314 -19.94 -15.42 -21.38
CA ALA A 314 -20.76 -16.62 -21.28
C ALA A 314 -20.77 -17.21 -19.86
N SER A 315 -19.65 -17.15 -19.15
CA SER A 315 -19.54 -17.62 -17.75
C SER A 315 -20.29 -16.70 -16.80
N ILE A 316 -20.10 -15.39 -16.92
CA ILE A 316 -20.81 -14.38 -16.15
C ILE A 316 -22.32 -14.50 -16.35
N ASN A 317 -22.80 -14.67 -17.59
CA ASN A 317 -24.22 -14.81 -17.93
C ASN A 317 -24.90 -16.07 -17.38
N ARG A 318 -24.14 -17.04 -16.87
CA ARG A 318 -24.66 -18.22 -16.16
C ARG A 318 -24.79 -18.00 -14.65
N MET A 319 -24.16 -16.95 -14.13
CA MET A 319 -24.28 -16.56 -12.74
C MET A 319 -25.59 -15.79 -12.53
N SER A 320 -26.11 -15.84 -11.30
CA SER A 320 -27.31 -15.10 -10.89
C SER A 320 -26.93 -14.00 -9.91
N ASP A 321 -27.85 -13.05 -9.69
CA ASP A 321 -27.72 -12.04 -8.64
C ASP A 321 -26.41 -11.22 -8.72
N ILE A 322 -25.89 -10.90 -9.92
CA ILE A 322 -24.78 -9.95 -10.12
C ILE A 322 -25.34 -8.54 -10.22
N ASP A 323 -24.88 -7.63 -9.36
CA ASP A 323 -25.28 -6.22 -9.36
C ASP A 323 -24.55 -5.42 -10.45
N LEU A 324 -23.24 -5.67 -10.62
CA LEU A 324 -22.43 -4.92 -11.57
C LEU A 324 -21.20 -5.72 -12.04
N VAL A 325 -20.94 -5.65 -13.34
CA VAL A 325 -19.71 -6.11 -13.99
C VAL A 325 -18.82 -4.90 -14.30
N VAL A 326 -17.54 -4.97 -13.94
CA VAL A 326 -16.60 -3.85 -14.08
C VAL A 326 -15.42 -4.28 -14.94
N HIS A 327 -15.25 -3.62 -16.09
CA HIS A 327 -14.05 -3.77 -16.92
C HIS A 327 -13.04 -2.66 -16.60
N THR A 328 -11.92 -3.02 -15.97
CA THR A 328 -10.95 -2.07 -15.37
C THR A 328 -9.84 -1.61 -16.33
N GLY A 329 -10.07 -1.68 -17.63
CA GLY A 329 -9.20 -1.10 -18.67
C GLY A 329 -8.49 -2.11 -19.57
N ASN A 330 -7.85 -1.58 -20.61
CA ASN A 330 -7.24 -2.30 -21.73
C ASN A 330 -8.24 -3.19 -22.46
N LEU A 331 -9.34 -2.60 -22.92
CA LEU A 331 -10.34 -3.29 -23.75
C LEU A 331 -9.77 -3.68 -25.10
N THR A 332 -9.04 -2.76 -25.73
CA THR A 332 -8.47 -2.91 -27.08
C THR A 332 -6.97 -3.13 -26.99
N ARG A 333 -6.37 -3.80 -27.97
CA ARG A 333 -4.92 -3.99 -28.00
C ARG A 333 -4.19 -2.78 -28.60
N ASN A 334 -4.79 -2.16 -29.61
CA ASN A 334 -4.14 -1.14 -30.43
C ASN A 334 -4.91 0.17 -30.52
N SER A 335 -6.05 0.29 -29.84
CA SER A 335 -6.97 1.43 -29.94
C SER A 335 -7.58 1.63 -31.33
N TYR A 336 -7.70 0.57 -32.15
CA TYR A 336 -8.32 0.72 -33.47
C TYR A 336 -9.85 0.82 -33.35
N LYS A 337 -10.45 1.56 -34.29
CA LYS A 337 -11.91 1.80 -34.33
C LYS A 337 -12.72 0.50 -34.31
N GLU A 338 -12.33 -0.50 -35.10
CA GLU A 338 -13.02 -1.79 -35.16
C GLU A 338 -12.78 -2.64 -33.91
N GLU A 339 -11.63 -2.51 -33.25
CA GLU A 339 -11.38 -3.16 -31.95
C GLU A 339 -12.35 -2.63 -30.87
N PHE A 340 -12.61 -1.31 -30.85
CA PHE A 340 -13.60 -0.73 -29.93
C PHE A 340 -15.03 -1.18 -30.23
N ARG A 341 -15.41 -1.27 -31.51
CA ARG A 341 -16.73 -1.79 -31.92
C ARG A 341 -16.90 -3.24 -31.50
N THR A 342 -15.92 -4.08 -31.80
CA THR A 342 -15.94 -5.51 -31.42
C THR A 342 -16.01 -5.66 -29.90
N ALA A 343 -15.21 -4.89 -29.15
CA ALA A 343 -15.26 -4.92 -27.67
C ALA A 343 -16.64 -4.53 -27.13
N LYS A 344 -17.28 -3.52 -27.73
CA LYS A 344 -18.65 -3.12 -27.41
C LYS A 344 -19.65 -4.24 -27.71
N ASP A 345 -19.61 -4.81 -28.91
CA ASP A 345 -20.52 -5.88 -29.34
C ASP A 345 -20.44 -7.11 -28.42
N ILE A 346 -19.25 -7.41 -27.87
CA ILE A 346 -19.07 -8.48 -26.89
C ILE A 346 -19.64 -8.08 -25.52
N LEU A 347 -19.37 -6.87 -25.03
CA LEU A 347 -19.90 -6.38 -23.75
C LEU A 347 -21.43 -6.26 -23.74
N GLU A 348 -22.05 -5.90 -24.85
CA GLU A 348 -23.51 -5.81 -25.00
C GLU A 348 -24.21 -7.17 -24.88
N GLN A 349 -23.48 -8.29 -24.95
CA GLN A 349 -24.02 -9.62 -24.68
C GLN A 349 -24.19 -9.92 -23.19
N LEU A 350 -23.68 -9.08 -22.28
CA LEU A 350 -23.91 -9.24 -20.84
C LEU A 350 -25.38 -9.07 -20.49
N LYS A 351 -25.90 -10.00 -19.68
CA LYS A 351 -27.25 -9.94 -19.11
C LYS A 351 -27.33 -9.09 -17.84
N HIS A 352 -26.19 -8.55 -17.41
CA HIS A 352 -26.02 -7.79 -16.17
C HIS A 352 -25.52 -6.38 -16.50
N PRO A 353 -25.81 -5.38 -15.64
CA PRO A 353 -25.25 -4.05 -15.79
C PRO A 353 -23.72 -4.09 -15.82
N TYR A 354 -23.11 -3.24 -16.64
CA TYR A 354 -21.66 -3.11 -16.68
C TYR A 354 -21.20 -1.66 -16.78
N ILE A 355 -19.98 -1.41 -16.30
CA ILE A 355 -19.21 -0.20 -16.60
C ILE A 355 -17.82 -0.60 -17.09
N ALA A 356 -17.22 0.25 -17.92
CA ALA A 356 -15.85 0.09 -18.38
C ALA A 356 -15.08 1.41 -18.24
N VAL A 357 -13.82 1.33 -17.83
CA VAL A 357 -12.89 2.48 -17.81
C VAL A 357 -11.76 2.23 -18.81
N PRO A 358 -11.17 3.28 -19.41
CA PRO A 358 -10.06 3.09 -20.35
C PRO A 358 -8.79 2.65 -19.62
N GLY A 359 -8.00 1.79 -20.28
CA GLY A 359 -6.61 1.52 -19.90
C GLY A 359 -5.60 2.16 -20.85
N PHE A 360 -4.32 1.91 -20.61
CA PHE A 360 -3.22 2.44 -21.43
C PHE A 360 -3.38 2.12 -22.92
N THR A 361 -3.80 0.90 -23.25
CA THR A 361 -3.98 0.49 -24.65
C THR A 361 -5.26 1.03 -25.29
N ASP A 362 -6.11 1.71 -24.52
CA ASP A 362 -7.33 2.39 -24.98
C ASP A 362 -7.14 3.92 -25.11
N SER A 363 -5.94 4.43 -24.86
CA SER A 363 -5.66 5.88 -24.79
C SER A 363 -4.62 6.37 -25.81
N LYS A 364 -4.36 5.61 -26.88
CA LYS A 364 -3.52 6.04 -28.01
C LYS A 364 -4.23 7.16 -28.82
N PRO A 365 -3.53 7.88 -29.72
CA PRO A 365 -4.15 8.95 -30.51
C PRO A 365 -5.44 8.52 -31.23
N LEU A 366 -6.44 9.40 -31.24
CA LEU A 366 -7.82 9.20 -31.73
C LEU A 366 -8.70 8.24 -30.89
N ALA A 367 -8.13 7.48 -29.96
CA ALA A 367 -8.88 6.50 -29.17
C ALA A 367 -10.00 7.15 -28.33
N TRP A 368 -9.84 8.40 -27.91
CA TRP A 368 -10.87 9.12 -27.15
C TRP A 368 -12.16 9.35 -27.93
N GLU A 369 -12.12 9.46 -29.26
CA GLU A 369 -13.33 9.61 -30.07
C GLU A 369 -14.05 8.26 -30.18
N TYR A 370 -13.29 7.20 -30.41
CA TYR A 370 -13.82 5.84 -30.50
C TYR A 370 -14.38 5.38 -29.16
N TRP A 371 -13.71 5.70 -28.05
CA TRP A 371 -14.24 5.45 -26.71
C TRP A 371 -15.58 6.14 -26.51
N ARG A 372 -15.69 7.45 -26.77
CA ARG A 372 -16.95 8.18 -26.61
C ARG A 372 -18.08 7.62 -27.47
N GLN A 373 -17.78 7.25 -28.71
CA GLN A 373 -18.77 6.67 -29.64
C GLN A 373 -19.30 5.32 -29.17
N ASN A 374 -18.47 4.52 -28.48
CA ASN A 374 -18.82 3.16 -28.09
C ASN A 374 -19.30 3.05 -26.63
N PHE A 375 -18.63 3.71 -25.69
CA PHE A 375 -18.81 3.57 -24.24
C PHE A 375 -19.27 4.86 -23.54
N GLY A 376 -19.25 6.02 -24.20
CA GLY A 376 -19.73 7.28 -23.63
C GLY A 376 -18.70 7.99 -22.74
N ASP A 377 -19.08 8.25 -21.48
CA ASP A 377 -18.22 8.97 -20.53
C ASP A 377 -16.97 8.13 -20.18
N PHE A 378 -15.84 8.81 -19.92
CA PHE A 378 -14.63 8.16 -19.40
C PHE A 378 -14.69 7.94 -17.89
N ASN A 379 -15.68 8.53 -17.22
CA ASN A 379 -15.94 8.36 -15.80
C ASN A 379 -17.38 7.84 -15.61
N PRO A 380 -17.72 6.64 -16.10
CA PRO A 380 -19.08 6.13 -16.02
C PRO A 380 -19.53 5.94 -14.56
N LEU A 381 -20.82 6.12 -14.30
CA LEU A 381 -21.43 5.95 -12.99
C LEU A 381 -22.49 4.87 -13.06
N TYR A 382 -22.43 3.91 -12.14
CA TYR A 382 -23.53 3.01 -11.84
C TYR A 382 -24.07 3.35 -10.45
N GLU A 383 -25.34 3.76 -10.37
CA GLU A 383 -25.99 4.10 -9.13
C GLU A 383 -27.38 3.47 -9.06
N ASN A 384 -27.67 2.79 -7.95
CA ASN A 384 -29.01 2.32 -7.59
C ASN A 384 -29.28 2.63 -6.11
N GLU A 385 -30.35 2.10 -5.53
CA GLU A 385 -30.70 2.38 -4.12
C GLU A 385 -29.60 1.98 -3.11
N LYS A 386 -28.80 0.95 -3.41
CA LYS A 386 -27.82 0.35 -2.50
C LYS A 386 -26.37 0.62 -2.87
N ILE A 387 -26.08 0.95 -4.12
CA ILE A 387 -24.72 0.99 -4.68
C ILE A 387 -24.49 2.35 -5.33
N TYR A 388 -23.32 2.94 -5.06
CA TYR A 388 -22.73 4.03 -5.81
C TYR A 388 -21.35 3.58 -6.32
N PHE A 389 -21.23 3.34 -7.63
CA PHE A 389 -20.00 2.81 -8.23
C PHE A 389 -19.48 3.72 -9.35
N GLN A 390 -18.31 4.33 -9.14
CA GLN A 390 -17.75 5.31 -10.06
C GLN A 390 -16.54 4.75 -10.81
N GLY A 391 -16.61 4.71 -12.14
CA GLY A 391 -15.42 4.60 -12.98
C GLY A 391 -14.67 5.93 -13.01
N MET A 392 -13.34 5.90 -12.91
CA MET A 392 -12.48 7.06 -13.03
C MET A 392 -11.46 6.86 -14.13
N ASN A 393 -11.43 7.80 -15.07
CA ASN A 393 -10.34 7.83 -16.04
C ASN A 393 -9.03 8.18 -15.33
N SER A 394 -8.11 7.22 -15.32
CA SER A 394 -6.74 7.42 -14.84
C SER A 394 -5.74 7.58 -15.98
N THR A 395 -6.15 7.42 -17.24
CA THR A 395 -5.21 7.47 -18.37
C THR A 395 -4.78 8.88 -18.71
N THR A 396 -3.51 9.00 -19.09
CA THR A 396 -2.96 10.19 -19.72
C THR A 396 -2.72 9.86 -21.19
N LEU A 397 -3.01 10.81 -22.08
CA LEU A 397 -2.86 10.62 -23.53
C LEU A 397 -1.44 10.17 -23.86
N ASP A 398 -1.34 9.04 -24.58
CA ASP A 398 -0.09 8.45 -25.07
C ASP A 398 0.99 8.25 -23.99
N SER A 399 0.58 8.00 -22.74
CA SER A 399 1.49 7.80 -21.61
C SER A 399 1.09 6.59 -20.78
N LYS A 400 2.10 5.85 -20.33
CA LYS A 400 1.94 4.75 -19.36
C LYS A 400 1.75 5.27 -17.93
N GLU A 401 2.02 6.55 -17.70
CA GLU A 401 1.74 7.22 -16.44
C GLU A 401 0.28 7.66 -16.39
N GLY A 402 -0.44 7.20 -15.37
CA GLY A 402 -1.77 7.61 -15.03
C GLY A 402 -1.81 8.76 -14.02
N PHE A 403 -2.96 9.43 -13.99
CA PHE A 403 -3.25 10.55 -13.10
C PHE A 403 -4.76 10.67 -12.85
N ILE A 404 -5.21 10.65 -11.59
CA ILE A 404 -6.63 10.87 -11.26
C ILE A 404 -6.95 12.37 -11.26
N GLY A 405 -6.10 13.16 -10.60
CA GLY A 405 -6.20 14.59 -10.48
C GLY A 405 -7.02 15.07 -9.29
N ARG A 406 -6.48 16.07 -8.56
CA ARG A 406 -7.03 16.58 -7.29
C ARG A 406 -8.50 17.01 -7.36
N LYS A 407 -8.91 17.70 -8.42
CA LYS A 407 -10.31 18.14 -8.57
C LYS A 407 -11.27 16.96 -8.69
N LYS A 408 -10.92 15.96 -9.50
CA LYS A 408 -11.73 14.74 -9.67
C LYS A 408 -11.81 13.95 -8.37
N LEU A 409 -10.66 13.80 -7.70
CA LEU A 409 -10.57 13.14 -6.40
C LEU A 409 -11.45 13.85 -5.36
N ASN A 410 -11.29 15.17 -5.18
CA ASN A 410 -12.07 15.95 -4.22
C ASN A 410 -13.57 15.87 -4.48
N ASN A 411 -14.01 16.05 -5.73
CA ASN A 411 -15.43 15.96 -6.08
C ASN A 411 -16.03 14.58 -5.74
N PHE A 412 -15.26 13.51 -5.95
CA PHE A 412 -15.70 12.17 -5.60
C PHE A 412 -15.76 11.96 -4.10
N ILE A 413 -14.74 12.40 -3.34
CA ILE A 413 -14.76 12.30 -1.88
C ILE A 413 -15.92 13.13 -1.29
N GLU A 414 -16.17 14.34 -1.78
CA GLU A 414 -17.34 15.13 -1.37
C GLU A 414 -18.65 14.37 -1.61
N LYS A 415 -18.76 13.68 -2.76
CA LYS A 415 -19.93 12.87 -3.07
C LYS A 415 -20.05 11.65 -2.16
N VAL A 416 -18.97 10.93 -1.88
CA VAL A 416 -18.91 9.82 -0.92
C VAL A 416 -19.40 10.29 0.46
N LEU A 417 -18.86 11.40 0.95
CA LEU A 417 -19.24 11.96 2.25
C LEU A 417 -20.71 12.40 2.27
N SER A 418 -21.24 12.94 1.17
CA SER A 418 -22.65 13.38 1.07
C SER A 418 -23.67 12.23 1.13
N LEU A 419 -23.24 11.01 0.78
CA LEU A 419 -24.06 9.80 0.72
C LEU A 419 -23.59 8.74 1.74
N SER A 420 -22.75 9.15 2.68
CA SER A 420 -22.12 8.31 3.69
C SER A 420 -23.16 7.49 4.46
N HIS A 421 -22.86 6.20 4.66
CA HIS A 421 -23.69 5.19 5.34
C HIS A 421 -25.02 4.84 4.67
N GLN A 422 -25.32 5.38 3.48
CA GLN A 422 -26.55 5.05 2.76
C GLN A 422 -26.35 3.96 1.70
N LYS A 423 -25.13 3.85 1.15
CA LYS A 423 -24.80 3.00 0.02
C LYS A 423 -23.45 2.32 0.19
N LEU A 424 -23.26 1.23 -0.55
CA LEU A 424 -21.96 0.65 -0.84
C LEU A 424 -21.24 1.53 -1.86
N PHE A 425 -20.01 1.93 -1.55
CA PHE A 425 -19.20 2.77 -2.42
C PHE A 425 -18.11 1.97 -3.11
N GLY A 426 -18.16 1.97 -4.43
CA GLY A 426 -17.13 1.40 -5.28
C GLY A 426 -16.48 2.46 -6.18
N VAL A 427 -15.20 2.27 -6.47
CA VAL A 427 -14.50 3.05 -7.50
C VAL A 427 -13.61 2.13 -8.32
N CYS A 428 -13.50 2.38 -9.62
CA CYS A 428 -12.56 1.65 -10.48
C CYS A 428 -11.75 2.56 -11.40
N PHE A 429 -10.53 2.15 -11.70
CA PHE A 429 -9.60 2.82 -12.63
C PHE A 429 -8.51 1.83 -13.05
N PHE A 430 -7.79 2.12 -14.13
CA PHE A 430 -6.81 1.18 -14.68
C PHE A 430 -5.50 1.07 -13.88
N HIS A 431 -4.82 2.19 -13.63
CA HIS A 431 -3.43 2.22 -13.12
C HIS A 431 -3.30 1.68 -11.70
N ASN A 432 -2.11 1.20 -11.34
CA ASN A 432 -1.89 0.73 -9.99
C ASN A 432 -1.86 1.83 -8.94
N LEU A 433 -2.39 1.53 -7.76
CA LEU A 433 -2.29 2.36 -6.57
C LEU A 433 -1.47 1.70 -5.45
N ILE A 434 -1.41 0.37 -5.41
CA ILE A 434 -0.75 -0.40 -4.35
C ILE A 434 0.21 -1.39 -5.01
N PRO A 435 1.46 -1.51 -4.52
CA PRO A 435 2.40 -2.48 -5.05
C PRO A 435 1.85 -3.89 -5.17
N THR A 436 1.96 -4.47 -6.37
CA THR A 436 1.48 -5.82 -6.67
C THR A 436 2.64 -6.80 -6.72
N PRO A 437 2.53 -8.00 -6.11
CA PRO A 437 3.57 -9.02 -6.17
C PRO A 437 3.91 -9.45 -7.60
N LEU A 438 5.08 -10.04 -7.80
CA LEU A 438 5.60 -10.50 -9.09
C LEU A 438 5.72 -9.38 -10.14
N SER A 439 5.82 -8.14 -9.68
CA SER A 439 5.97 -6.97 -10.53
C SER A 439 6.97 -5.99 -9.94
N VAL A 440 7.63 -5.24 -10.83
CA VAL A 440 8.45 -4.11 -10.41
C VAL A 440 7.51 -2.92 -10.20
N TRP A 441 7.52 -2.35 -9.01
CA TRP A 441 6.82 -1.13 -8.69
C TRP A 441 7.44 0.04 -9.46
N ARG A 442 6.86 0.28 -10.63
CA ARG A 442 7.05 1.49 -11.40
C ARG A 442 5.85 2.35 -11.04
N THR A 443 6.05 3.59 -10.63
CA THR A 443 4.94 4.48 -10.28
C THR A 443 4.04 4.70 -11.50
N GLU A 444 3.02 3.86 -11.63
CA GLU A 444 2.08 3.91 -12.73
C GLU A 444 1.04 5.00 -12.50
N LEU A 445 0.56 5.19 -11.27
CA LEU A 445 -0.29 6.33 -10.90
C LEU A 445 0.53 7.38 -10.14
N ILE A 446 0.77 8.52 -10.76
CA ILE A 446 1.74 9.52 -10.24
C ILE A 446 1.25 10.27 -9.01
N ASP A 447 -0.06 10.33 -8.77
CA ASP A 447 -0.70 10.94 -7.60
C ASP A 447 -1.20 9.89 -6.59
N SER A 448 -0.68 8.66 -6.66
CA SER A 448 -1.08 7.51 -5.83
C SER A 448 -1.01 7.77 -4.33
N GLY A 449 -0.04 8.54 -3.83
CA GLY A 449 0.05 8.85 -2.40
C GLY A 449 -1.21 9.54 -1.85
N ASP A 450 -1.70 10.57 -2.55
CA ASP A 450 -2.90 11.32 -2.15
C ASP A 450 -4.17 10.52 -2.44
N VAL A 451 -4.23 9.83 -3.59
CA VAL A 451 -5.36 8.97 -3.98
C VAL A 451 -5.55 7.84 -2.96
N LEU A 452 -4.47 7.16 -2.56
CA LEU A 452 -4.52 6.06 -1.60
C LEU A 452 -5.00 6.54 -0.24
N SER A 453 -4.45 7.65 0.25
CA SER A 453 -4.85 8.22 1.53
C SER A 453 -6.34 8.56 1.57
N GLN A 454 -6.85 9.21 0.53
CA GLN A 454 -8.26 9.57 0.44
C GLN A 454 -9.15 8.33 0.31
N PHE A 455 -8.76 7.35 -0.51
CA PHE A 455 -9.55 6.14 -0.72
C PHE A 455 -9.57 5.21 0.48
N ALA A 456 -8.44 5.04 1.18
CA ALA A 456 -8.34 4.17 2.35
C ALA A 456 -9.05 4.75 3.58
N ARG A 457 -9.02 6.09 3.75
CA ARG A 457 -9.54 6.76 4.97
C ARG A 457 -10.98 7.24 4.85
N SER A 458 -11.49 7.39 3.63
CA SER A 458 -12.90 7.75 3.40
C SER A 458 -13.79 6.50 3.46
N GLN A 459 -15.10 6.70 3.46
CA GLN A 459 -16.06 5.60 3.45
C GLN A 459 -16.22 4.99 2.03
N ILE A 460 -15.13 4.49 1.47
CA ILE A 460 -15.12 3.73 0.22
C ILE A 460 -14.95 2.26 0.59
N ASP A 461 -15.82 1.40 0.08
CA ASP A 461 -15.81 -0.01 0.44
C ASP A 461 -14.87 -0.81 -0.46
N LEU A 462 -14.87 -0.49 -1.76
CA LEU A 462 -14.21 -1.28 -2.79
C LEU A 462 -13.50 -0.41 -3.83
N VAL A 463 -12.22 -0.70 -4.08
CA VAL A 463 -11.41 -0.10 -5.14
C VAL A 463 -10.95 -1.18 -6.09
N LEU A 464 -11.26 -1.05 -7.38
CA LEU A 464 -10.89 -2.03 -8.41
C LEU A 464 -9.90 -1.43 -9.41
N ASN A 465 -8.76 -2.09 -9.59
CA ASN A 465 -7.74 -1.70 -10.55
C ASN A 465 -7.09 -2.90 -11.24
N SER A 466 -6.18 -2.68 -12.20
CA SER A 466 -5.68 -3.80 -13.00
C SER A 466 -4.26 -3.71 -13.52
N SER A 467 -3.52 -2.62 -13.36
CA SER A 467 -2.14 -2.58 -13.82
C SER A 467 -1.20 -2.80 -12.63
N PRO A 468 -0.20 -3.71 -12.69
CA PRO A 468 -0.11 -4.86 -13.59
C PRO A 468 -1.15 -5.93 -13.24
N SER A 469 -1.59 -6.73 -14.21
CA SER A 469 -2.83 -7.52 -14.10
C SER A 469 -2.64 -8.87 -13.41
N ILE A 470 -2.20 -8.79 -12.16
CA ILE A 470 -1.94 -9.90 -11.26
C ILE A 470 -2.99 -9.87 -10.17
N SER A 471 -3.65 -11.00 -9.92
CA SER A 471 -4.65 -11.09 -8.86
C SER A 471 -4.00 -10.89 -7.49
N PHE A 472 -4.30 -9.77 -6.88
CA PHE A 472 -3.82 -9.40 -5.56
C PHE A 472 -4.85 -8.49 -4.90
N ASN A 473 -5.09 -8.73 -3.62
CA ASN A 473 -6.01 -7.92 -2.84
C ASN A 473 -5.45 -7.70 -1.45
N VAL A 474 -5.78 -6.54 -0.90
CA VAL A 474 -5.46 -6.14 0.48
C VAL A 474 -6.54 -5.19 0.97
N LYS A 475 -6.74 -5.17 2.28
CA LYS A 475 -7.53 -4.11 2.92
C LYS A 475 -6.58 -3.08 3.49
N ILE A 476 -6.77 -1.80 3.15
CA ILE A 476 -6.02 -0.70 3.75
C ILE A 476 -7.01 0.21 4.48
N GLU A 477 -6.79 0.39 5.78
CA GLU A 477 -7.69 1.08 6.69
C GLU A 477 -9.12 0.53 6.61
N ASN A 478 -10.04 1.21 5.91
CA ASN A 478 -11.44 0.80 5.79
C ASN A 478 -11.81 0.21 4.42
N THR A 479 -10.87 0.17 3.47
CA THR A 479 -11.18 -0.04 2.06
C THR A 479 -10.49 -1.29 1.54
N ILE A 480 -11.22 -2.11 0.77
CA ILE A 480 -10.62 -3.27 0.08
C ILE A 480 -10.17 -2.83 -1.30
N PHE A 481 -8.92 -3.12 -1.62
CA PHE A 481 -8.33 -2.91 -2.93
C PHE A 481 -8.19 -4.27 -3.62
N SER A 482 -8.73 -4.38 -4.82
CA SER A 482 -8.67 -5.58 -5.64
C SER A 482 -8.03 -5.25 -6.99
N ASN A 483 -6.84 -5.80 -7.21
CA ASN A 483 -6.14 -5.74 -8.47
C ASN A 483 -6.28 -7.07 -9.21
N GLY A 484 -6.59 -7.03 -10.51
CA GLY A 484 -6.59 -8.23 -11.36
C GLY A 484 -7.76 -8.32 -12.34
N GLY A 485 -8.13 -9.55 -12.71
CA GLY A 485 -9.15 -9.84 -13.72
C GLY A 485 -8.61 -9.99 -15.15
N ASN A 486 -7.35 -10.41 -15.31
CA ASN A 486 -6.64 -10.46 -16.59
C ASN A 486 -7.19 -11.52 -17.55
N LEU A 487 -7.61 -11.12 -18.75
CA LEU A 487 -8.08 -12.05 -19.79
C LEU A 487 -7.03 -12.47 -20.84
N GLU A 488 -5.81 -11.88 -20.81
CA GLU A 488 -4.78 -12.12 -21.86
C GLU A 488 -4.11 -13.50 -21.76
N GLY A 489 -3.97 -14.09 -20.56
CA GLY A 489 -3.37 -15.42 -20.41
C GLY A 489 -1.89 -15.57 -20.80
N LYS A 490 -1.14 -14.46 -21.00
CA LYS A 490 0.23 -14.52 -21.53
C LYS A 490 1.29 -14.89 -20.50
N TYR A 491 1.33 -14.18 -19.38
CA TYR A 491 2.31 -14.37 -18.30
C TYR A 491 1.66 -14.86 -17.00
N PHE A 492 0.38 -14.59 -16.84
CA PHE A 492 -0.45 -14.96 -15.70
C PHE A 492 -1.70 -15.65 -16.22
N ASP A 493 -2.37 -16.40 -15.36
CA ASP A 493 -3.60 -17.10 -15.69
C ASP A 493 -4.66 -16.13 -16.24
N GLU A 494 -5.46 -16.64 -17.17
CA GLU A 494 -6.64 -15.94 -17.68
C GLU A 494 -7.81 -16.12 -16.71
N VAL A 495 -8.15 -15.05 -16.00
CA VAL A 495 -9.06 -15.07 -14.85
C VAL A 495 -10.00 -13.88 -14.83
N PHE A 496 -11.17 -14.04 -14.22
CA PHE A 496 -11.97 -12.91 -13.72
C PHE A 496 -12.20 -13.06 -12.22
N ILE A 497 -12.45 -11.94 -11.54
CA ILE A 497 -12.63 -11.90 -10.09
C ILE A 497 -14.12 -11.71 -9.77
N GLU A 498 -14.66 -12.58 -8.92
CA GLU A 498 -15.98 -12.42 -8.31
C GLU A 498 -15.81 -11.89 -6.88
N ILE A 499 -16.58 -10.86 -6.53
CA ILE A 499 -16.52 -10.21 -5.23
C ILE A 499 -17.91 -10.25 -4.62
N GLU A 500 -18.06 -10.97 -3.51
CA GLU A 500 -19.32 -11.11 -2.79
C GLU A 500 -19.25 -10.35 -1.47
N ILE A 501 -20.19 -9.43 -1.26
CA ILE A 501 -20.36 -8.70 -0.01
C ILE A 501 -21.57 -9.28 0.71
N TYR A 502 -21.41 -9.67 1.96
CA TYR A 502 -22.44 -10.26 2.81
C TYR A 502 -22.85 -9.28 3.93
N LYS A 503 -23.99 -9.58 4.58
CA LYS A 503 -24.40 -8.85 5.79
C LYS A 503 -23.31 -8.94 6.86
N LYS A 504 -23.25 -7.92 7.73
CA LYS A 504 -22.20 -7.76 8.77
C LYS A 504 -20.79 -7.50 8.19
N GLY A 505 -20.68 -7.14 6.92
CA GLY A 505 -19.43 -6.61 6.35
C GLY A 505 -18.45 -7.63 5.76
N LEU A 506 -18.77 -8.92 5.78
CA LEU A 506 -17.90 -9.95 5.22
C LEU A 506 -17.82 -9.79 3.69
N VAL A 507 -16.59 -9.73 3.16
CA VAL A 507 -16.30 -9.65 1.73
C VAL A 507 -15.41 -10.82 1.32
N VAL A 508 -15.84 -11.56 0.30
CA VAL A 508 -15.11 -12.71 -0.23
C VAL A 508 -14.76 -12.47 -1.69
N LEU A 509 -13.47 -12.60 -2.01
CA LEU A 509 -12.94 -12.47 -3.36
C LEU A 509 -12.58 -13.86 -3.89
N LYS A 510 -13.12 -14.21 -5.04
CA LYS A 510 -12.90 -15.48 -5.73
C LYS A 510 -12.31 -15.22 -7.10
N GLU A 511 -11.27 -15.94 -7.43
CA GLU A 511 -10.67 -15.97 -8.76
C GLU A 511 -11.26 -17.13 -9.54
N HIS A 512 -11.78 -16.87 -10.73
CA HIS A 512 -12.31 -17.86 -11.66
C HIS A 512 -11.33 -18.04 -12.81
N ASN A 513 -10.70 -19.21 -12.89
CA ASN A 513 -9.75 -19.52 -13.95
C ASN A 513 -10.47 -19.99 -15.22
N LEU A 514 -10.32 -19.26 -16.32
CA LEU A 514 -11.01 -19.52 -17.58
C LEU A 514 -10.50 -20.76 -18.30
N ARG A 515 -9.25 -21.15 -18.02
CA ARG A 515 -8.60 -22.31 -18.64
C ARG A 515 -8.93 -23.61 -17.91
N THR A 516 -8.83 -23.62 -16.58
CA THR A 516 -9.05 -24.82 -15.77
C THR A 516 -10.49 -24.97 -15.28
N GLY A 517 -11.26 -23.88 -15.23
CA GLY A 517 -12.57 -23.82 -14.58
C GLY A 517 -12.50 -23.83 -13.06
N GLU A 518 -11.30 -23.76 -12.47
CA GLU A 518 -11.11 -23.73 -11.02
C GLU A 518 -11.57 -22.38 -10.45
N ILE A 519 -12.20 -22.44 -9.26
CA ILE A 519 -12.60 -21.28 -8.48
C ILE A 519 -11.82 -21.28 -7.18
N LYS A 520 -11.02 -20.24 -6.95
CA LYS A 520 -10.17 -20.12 -5.76
C LYS A 520 -10.57 -18.90 -4.95
N VAL A 521 -10.86 -19.09 -3.66
CA VAL A 521 -10.95 -17.97 -2.72
C VAL A 521 -9.54 -17.46 -2.44
N PHE A 522 -9.30 -16.19 -2.69
CA PHE A 522 -7.97 -15.57 -2.51
C PHE A 522 -8.03 -14.26 -1.71
N GLY A 523 -9.19 -13.92 -1.16
CA GLY A 523 -9.35 -12.79 -0.24
C GLY A 523 -10.60 -12.96 0.62
N ASN A 524 -10.47 -12.66 1.92
CA ASN A 524 -11.57 -12.70 2.88
C ASN A 524 -11.38 -11.57 3.89
N TYR A 525 -12.26 -10.58 3.87
CA TYR A 525 -12.12 -9.32 4.62
C TYR A 525 -13.41 -8.93 5.34
N TYR A 526 -13.27 -8.02 6.29
CA TYR A 526 -14.41 -7.36 6.95
C TYR A 526 -14.38 -5.87 6.70
N LEU A 527 -15.48 -5.36 6.17
CA LEU A 527 -15.78 -3.94 6.06
C LEU A 527 -16.69 -3.50 7.21
N SER A 528 -16.52 -2.26 7.64
CA SER A 528 -17.46 -1.61 8.56
C SER A 528 -18.65 -1.07 7.78
N ILE A 529 -19.53 -1.96 7.30
CA ILE A 529 -20.72 -1.58 6.54
C ILE A 529 -21.83 -1.16 7.52
N LEU A 530 -22.32 0.07 7.37
CA LEU A 530 -23.36 0.67 8.22
C LEU A 530 -24.74 0.73 7.55
N ILE A 531 -24.96 -0.12 6.53
CA ILE A 531 -26.19 -0.17 5.70
C ILE A 531 -27.28 -1.02 6.37
#